data_AF-A0ABD4Q510-F1
#
_entry.id   AF-A0ABD4Q510-F1
#
_cell.length_a   1.000
_cell.length_b   1.000
_cell.length_c   1.000
_cell.angle_alpha   90.00
_cell.angle_beta   90.00
_cell.angle_gamma   90.00
#
_symmetry.space_group_name_H-M   'P 1'
#
loop_
_entity.id
_entity.type
_entity.pdbx_description
1 polymer ?
#
loop_
_entity_poly.entity_id
_entity_poly.type
_entity_poly.pdbx_seq_one_letter_code
_entity_poly.pdbx_strand_id
1 'polypeptide(L)' 'MYKLVKPLLFKLDPERAHGLTINALKCVQKCSPILPIVNKLFTYNNPILTQHIHGISFDNPIG' A
#
# COMPACT_ATOMS: atom_id res chain seq x y z
N MET A 1 -2.46 -10.28 -9.26
CA MET A 1 -2.70 -10.57 -7.83
C MET A 1 -4.06 -10.09 -7.32
N TYR A 2 -4.39 -8.79 -7.43
CA TYR A 2 -5.66 -8.25 -6.91
C TYR A 2 -6.92 -8.99 -7.39
N LYS A 3 -7.01 -9.31 -8.69
CA LYS A 3 -8.15 -10.07 -9.27
C LYS A 3 -8.36 -11.46 -8.65
N LEU A 4 -7.32 -12.07 -8.07
CA LEU A 4 -7.38 -13.39 -7.43
C LEU A 4 -7.78 -13.29 -5.95
N VAL A 5 -7.30 -12.25 -5.26
CA VAL A 5 -7.56 -12.05 -3.83
C VAL A 5 -8.92 -11.38 -3.57
N LYS A 6 -9.35 -10.48 -4.47
CA LYS A 6 -10.64 -9.77 -4.40
C LYS A 6 -11.86 -10.68 -4.18
N PRO A 7 -12.09 -11.77 -4.95
CA PRO A 7 -13.27 -12.62 -4.75
C PRO A 7 -13.26 -13.37 -3.40
N LEU A 8 -12.09 -13.60 -2.79
CA LEU A 8 -12.00 -14.18 -1.46
C LEU A 8 -12.33 -13.15 -0.39
N LEU A 9 -11.78 -11.94 -0.48
CA LEU A 9 -12.07 -10.85 0.45
C LEU A 9 -13.55 -10.46 0.43
N PHE A 10 -14.19 -10.46 -0.74
CA PHE A 10 -15.58 -10.03 -0.90
C PHE A 10 -16.60 -11.08 -0.40
N LYS A 11 -16.14 -12.28 -0.05
CA LYS A 11 -16.96 -13.29 0.64
C LYS A 11 -16.96 -13.13 2.16
N LEU A 12 -16.09 -12.29 2.71
CA LEU A 12 -15.99 -12.03 4.14
C LEU A 12 -16.83 -10.81 4.51
N ASP A 13 -17.22 -10.74 5.78
CA ASP A 13 -17.72 -9.49 6.35
C ASP A 13 -16.68 -8.35 6.16
N PRO A 14 -17.10 -7.13 5.80
CA PRO A 14 -16.18 -6.02 5.49
C PRO A 14 -15.21 -5.70 6.63
N GLU A 15 -15.65 -5.72 7.88
CA GLU A 15 -14.80 -5.41 9.03
C GLU A 15 -13.75 -6.51 9.23
N ARG A 16 -14.16 -7.77 9.06
CA ARG A 16 -13.23 -8.92 9.09
C ARG A 16 -12.21 -8.86 7.94
N ALA A 17 -12.64 -8.53 6.73
CA ALA A 17 -11.74 -8.37 5.58
C ALA A 17 -10.74 -7.23 5.81
N HIS A 18 -11.20 -6.11 6.37
CA HIS A 18 -10.36 -4.98 6.74
C HIS A 18 -9.33 -5.38 7.80
N GLY A 19 -9.77 -5.99 8.91
CA GLY A 19 -8.87 -6.44 9.99
C GLY A 19 -7.80 -7.42 9.52
N LEU A 20 -8.17 -8.39 8.67
CA LEU A 20 -7.21 -9.33 8.06
C LEU A 20 -6.19 -8.60 7.18
N THR A 21 -6.63 -7.65 6.36
CA THR A 21 -5.76 -6.86 5.48
C THR A 21 -4.78 -6.02 6.29
N ILE A 22 -5.24 -5.34 7.35
CA ILE A 22 -4.38 -4.56 8.25
C ILE A 22 -3.34 -5.45 8.93
N ASN A 23 -3.74 -6.63 9.42
CA ASN A 23 -2.80 -7.56 10.05
C ASN A 23 -1.76 -8.08 9.06
N ALA A 24 -2.16 -8.41 7.82
CA ALA A 24 -1.24 -8.79 6.76
C ALA A 24 -0.22 -7.67 6.44
N LEU A 25 -0.68 -6.43 6.32
CA LEU A 25 0.20 -5.27 6.11
C LEU A 25 1.17 -5.06 7.28
N LYS A 26 0.71 -5.21 8.53
CA LYS A 26 1.58 -5.16 9.72
C LYS A 26 2.66 -6.25 9.70
N CYS A 27 2.31 -7.47 9.28
CA CYS A 27 3.28 -8.56 9.13
C CYS A 27 4.36 -8.21 8.10
N VAL A 28 3.96 -7.65 6.95
CA VAL A 28 4.90 -7.19 5.92
C VAL A 28 5.81 -6.09 6.45
N GLN A 29 5.25 -5.10 7.16
CA GLN A 29 6.02 -3.99 7.73
C GLN A 29 7.07 -4.42 8.75
N LYS A 30 6.78 -5.48 9.53
CA LYS A 30 7.73 -6.04 10.50
C LYS A 30 8.89 -6.80 9.83
N CYS A 31 8.76 -7.17 8.56
CA CYS A 31 9.78 -7.92 7.84
C CYS A 31 10.60 -6.98 6.94
N SER A 32 11.67 -6.41 7.49
CA SER A 32 12.55 -5.44 6.81
C SER A 32 13.02 -5.90 5.40
N PRO A 33 13.40 -7.17 5.15
CA PRO A 33 13.82 -7.62 3.82
C PRO A 33 12.72 -7.59 2.74
N ILE A 34 11.45 -7.61 3.13
CA ILE A 34 10.32 -7.62 2.19
C ILE A 34 9.99 -6.19 1.72
N LEU A 35 10.29 -5.17 2.53
CA LEU A 35 9.96 -3.76 2.23
C LEU A 35 10.55 -3.25 0.91
N PRO A 36 11.84 -3.50 0.56
CA PRO A 36 12.39 -3.10 -0.74
C PRO A 36 11.67 -3.74 -1.92
N ILE A 37 11.22 -5.00 -1.77
CA ILE A 37 10.49 -5.72 -2.83
C ILE A 37 9.13 -5.05 -3.05
N VAL A 38 8.41 -4.75 -1.97
CA VAL A 38 7.10 -4.08 -2.04
C VAL A 38 7.24 -2.69 -2.66
N ASN A 39 8.22 -1.89 -2.23
CA ASN A 39 8.49 -0.58 -2.82
C ASN A 39 8.78 -0.70 -4.33
N LYS A 40 9.62 -1.64 -4.74
CA LYS A 40 9.94 -1.83 -6.16
C LYS A 40 8.71 -2.22 -7.01
N LEU A 41 7.77 -2.98 -6.44
CA LEU A 41 6.59 -3.44 -7.17
C LEU A 41 5.46 -2.41 -7.24
N PHE A 42 5.35 -1.51 -6.25
CA PHE A 42 4.17 -0.66 -6.08
C PHE A 42 4.45 0.84 -6.05
N THR A 43 5.70 1.28 -5.93
CA THR A 43 6.05 2.71 -5.99
C THR A 43 6.19 3.17 -7.44
N TYR A 44 5.50 4.26 -7.77
CA TYR A 44 5.67 4.98 -9.03
C TYR A 44 6.23 6.37 -8.74
N ASN A 45 7.37 6.69 -9.35
CA ASN A 45 8.06 7.97 -9.16
C ASN A 45 8.16 8.71 -10.50
N ASN A 46 7.73 9.97 -10.52
CA ASN A 46 7.90 10.87 -11.65
C ASN A 46 8.05 12.31 -11.12
N PRO A 47 9.12 13.04 -11.48
CA PRO A 47 9.35 14.41 -11.00
C PRO A 47 8.19 15.37 -11.27
N ILE A 48 7.37 15.14 -12.30
CA ILE A 48 6.18 15.96 -12.62
C ILE A 48 5.12 15.87 -11.50
N LEU A 49 5.13 14.80 -10.71
CA LEU A 49 4.17 14.60 -9.63
C LEU A 49 4.60 15.25 -8.31
N THR A 50 5.86 15.64 -8.15
CA THR A 50 6.36 16.20 -6.89
C THR A 50 5.63 17.50 -6.52
N GLN A 51 5.16 17.59 -5.26
CA GLN A 51 4.47 18.74 -4.73
C GLN A 51 5.24 19.36 -3.56
N HIS A 52 5.29 20.68 -3.50
CA HIS A 52 5.78 21.42 -2.33
C HIS A 52 4.61 22.16 -1.70
N ILE A 53 4.13 21.65 -0.55
CA ILE A 53 2.92 22.15 0.11
C ILE A 53 3.28 22.48 1.57
N HIS A 54 3.02 23.72 2.00
CA HIS A 54 3.33 24.18 3.36
C HIS A 54 4.77 23.88 3.83
N GLY A 55 5.75 23.94 2.91
CA GLY A 55 7.16 23.67 3.21
C GLY A 55 7.53 22.18 3.29
N ILE A 56 6.61 21.27 2.98
CA ILE A 56 6.84 19.82 2.92
C ILE A 56 6.89 19.37 1.46
N SER A 57 7.86 18.51 1.14
CA SER A 57 7.95 17.85 -0.17
C SER A 57 7.18 16.53 -0.15
N PHE A 58 6.25 16.38 -1.08
CA PHE A 58 5.52 15.14 -1.32
C PHE A 58 5.92 14.59 -2.68
N ASP A 59 6.25 13.29 -2.74
CA ASP A 59 6.70 12.64 -3.98
C ASP A 59 5.62 12.66 -5.07
N ASN A 60 4.36 12.70 -4.68
CA ASN A 60 3.20 12.75 -5.56
C ASN A 60 1.98 13.40 -4.85
N PRO A 61 0.92 13.81 -5.56
CA PRO A 61 -0.24 14.49 -4.96
C PRO A 61 -1.29 13.55 -4.36
N ILE A 62 -1.07 12.23 -4.33
CA ILE A 62 -2.04 11.21 -3.88
C ILE A 62 -1.62 10.63 -2.52
N GLY A 63 -2.54 10.63 -1.56
CA GLY A 63 -2.37 10.08 -0.21
C GLY A 63 -3.27 8.90 0.09
#